data_AF-A0A1G9WPJ8-F1
#
_entry.id   AF-A0A1G9WPJ8-F1
#
_cell.length_a   1.000
_cell.length_b   1.000
_cell.length_c   1.000
_cell.angle_alpha   90.00
_cell.angle_beta   90.00
_cell.angle_gamma   90.00
#
_symmetry.space_group_name_H-M   'P 1'
#
loop_
_entity.id
_entity.type
_entity.pdbx_description
1 polymer ?
#
loop_
_entity_poly.entity_id
_entity_poly.type
_entity_poly.pdbx_seq_one_letter_code
_entity_poly.pdbx_strand_id
1 'polypeptide(L)'
;MAKAANGPLGALNGKLNNLVFYTLNGQHICRTIGDPGKPSVNQLANRQAMSVTMQVVKSINEFISVSFDLEAQGTVKNAHNLATSYIKKKALKGEYPNLSVDYSKVELSHGTLQGATDLKLEKTETGVQVSWNTEGRYDDIVMILLCHPLKRSATSRINASRRDAGTCFIELEHHGYLDEPIEAYICFRAADGKAISDSVYLGNLNGVAETEEQISQKKKYEEVKQRFDVVAADYLLQMKNNWGNPVDSKAFRTLEKEYQVLKSKLEHLPGKPG
;
A
#
# COMPACT_ATOMS: atom_id res chain seq x y z
N MET A 1 15.23 -8.93 23.36
CA MET A 1 15.24 -9.77 24.56
C MET A 1 16.62 -10.41 24.66
N ALA A 2 17.21 -10.47 25.86
CA ALA A 2 18.45 -11.19 26.10
C ALA A 2 18.18 -12.70 26.05
N LYS A 3 19.08 -13.44 25.40
CA LYS A 3 19.03 -14.89 25.26
C LYS A 3 20.23 -15.49 25.99
N ALA A 4 20.00 -16.60 26.68
CA ALA A 4 21.04 -17.39 27.36
C ALA A 4 21.16 -18.75 26.65
N ALA A 5 21.83 -18.75 25.49
CA ALA A 5 21.88 -19.95 24.63
C ALA A 5 22.59 -21.13 25.30
N ASN A 6 23.52 -20.86 26.21
CA ASN A 6 24.32 -21.86 26.92
C ASN A 6 23.79 -22.13 28.34
N GLY A 7 22.47 -22.02 28.53
CA GLY A 7 21.81 -22.25 29.81
C GLY A 7 21.81 -21.05 30.77
N PRO A 8 21.26 -21.22 31.99
CA PRO A 8 20.97 -20.11 32.92
C PRO A 8 22.20 -19.33 33.39
N LEU A 9 23.36 -19.98 33.46
CA LEU A 9 24.64 -19.37 33.87
C LEU A 9 25.53 -19.01 32.67
N GLY A 10 25.03 -19.18 31.44
CA GLY A 10 25.76 -18.87 30.22
C GLY A 10 25.79 -17.37 29.92
N ALA A 11 26.68 -16.96 29.01
CA ALA A 11 26.75 -15.58 28.57
C ALA A 11 25.42 -15.13 27.93
N LEU A 12 24.93 -13.98 28.37
CA LEU A 12 23.74 -13.36 27.82
C LEU A 12 24.07 -12.66 26.50
N ASN A 13 23.13 -12.70 25.56
CA ASN A 13 23.20 -11.93 24.32
C ASN A 13 21.87 -11.23 24.06
N GLY A 14 21.89 -9.90 23.99
CA GLY A 14 20.73 -9.04 23.76
C GLY A 14 20.40 -8.13 24.94
N LYS A 15 19.18 -7.56 24.91
CA LYS A 15 18.72 -6.54 25.86
C LYS A 15 17.99 -7.15 27.07
N LEU A 16 18.42 -6.79 28.27
CA LEU A 16 17.74 -7.03 29.55
C LEU A 16 17.57 -5.70 30.27
N ASN A 17 16.33 -5.20 30.37
CA ASN A 17 16.02 -3.88 30.91
C ASN A 17 16.87 -2.77 30.25
N ASN A 18 17.65 -1.99 31.02
CA ASN A 18 18.54 -0.95 30.51
C ASN A 18 19.94 -1.46 30.13
N LEU A 19 20.18 -2.77 30.19
CA LEU A 19 21.46 -3.39 29.88
C LEU A 19 21.41 -4.10 28.52
N VAL A 20 22.52 -4.04 27.79
CA VAL A 20 22.74 -4.77 26.55
C VAL A 20 23.99 -5.62 26.72
N PHE A 21 23.82 -6.92 26.55
CA PHE A 21 24.87 -7.92 26.57
C PHE A 21 25.24 -8.31 25.14
N TYR A 22 26.52 -8.32 24.81
CA TYR A 22 27.01 -8.73 23.49
C TYR A 22 28.47 -9.19 23.59
N THR A 23 28.93 -9.91 22.58
CA THR A 23 30.33 -10.33 22.49
C THR A 23 31.09 -9.36 21.57
N LEU A 24 32.17 -8.76 22.07
CA LEU A 24 33.07 -7.92 21.28
C LEU A 24 34.47 -8.51 21.36
N ASN A 25 35.05 -8.88 20.21
CA ASN A 25 36.39 -9.47 20.13
C ASN A 25 36.59 -10.66 21.10
N GLY A 26 35.57 -11.51 21.23
CA GLY A 26 35.58 -12.67 22.13
C GLY A 26 35.28 -12.37 23.61
N GLN A 27 35.15 -11.10 24.01
CA GLN A 27 34.83 -10.71 25.38
C GLN A 27 33.33 -10.45 25.56
N HIS A 28 32.74 -10.95 26.64
CA HIS A 28 31.35 -10.67 27.00
C HIS A 28 31.24 -9.29 27.64
N ILE A 29 30.62 -8.35 26.95
CA ILE A 29 30.46 -6.97 27.39
C ILE A 29 29.01 -6.75 27.82
N CYS A 30 28.85 -6.05 28.94
CA CYS A 30 27.60 -5.47 29.39
C CYS A 30 27.73 -3.94 29.37
N ARG A 31 26.76 -3.26 28.76
CA ARG A 31 26.68 -1.80 28.78
C ARG A 31 25.27 -1.32 29.03
N THR A 32 25.13 -0.09 29.52
CA THR A 32 23.84 0.61 29.56
C THR A 32 23.46 1.16 28.19
N ILE A 33 22.15 1.28 27.95
CA ILE A 33 21.62 1.98 26.77
C ILE A 33 21.76 3.49 27.03
N GLY A 34 22.46 4.19 26.13
CA GLY A 34 22.57 5.64 26.17
C GLY A 34 21.33 6.33 25.59
N ASP A 35 21.19 7.63 25.83
CA ASP A 35 20.13 8.44 25.22
C ASP A 35 20.32 8.47 23.69
N PRO A 36 19.34 8.00 22.90
CA PRO A 36 19.42 8.03 21.44
C PRO A 36 19.40 9.44 20.84
N GLY A 37 19.06 10.48 21.60
CA GLY A 37 19.00 11.85 21.11
C GLY A 37 17.89 12.09 20.08
N LYS A 38 17.99 13.21 19.33
CA LYS A 38 17.02 13.55 18.28
C LYS A 38 17.21 12.63 17.07
N PRO A 39 16.13 12.02 16.53
CA PRO A 39 16.27 11.13 15.38
C PRO A 39 16.76 11.87 14.14
N SER A 40 17.65 11.25 13.37
CA SER A 40 18.06 11.77 12.06
C SER A 40 16.95 11.60 11.01
N VAL A 41 17.05 12.31 9.89
CA VAL A 41 16.11 12.18 8.76
C VAL A 41 16.02 10.73 8.28
N ASN A 42 17.15 10.03 8.17
CA ASN A 42 17.18 8.61 7.78
C ASN A 42 16.49 7.71 8.81
N GLN A 43 16.60 8.03 10.10
CA GLN A 43 15.89 7.29 11.15
C GLN A 43 14.38 7.56 11.08
N LEU A 44 13.96 8.79 10.82
CA LEU A 44 12.56 9.14 10.62
C LEU A 44 11.97 8.45 9.38
N ALA A 45 12.70 8.45 8.26
CA ALA A 45 12.33 7.73 7.05
C ALA A 45 12.14 6.23 7.32
N ASN A 46 13.08 5.60 8.03
CA ASN A 46 12.98 4.19 8.40
C ASN A 46 11.80 3.89 9.35
N ARG A 47 11.51 4.81 10.29
CA ARG A 47 10.34 4.70 11.18
C ARG A 47 9.04 4.80 10.41
N GLN A 48 8.92 5.75 9.47
CA GLN A 48 7.75 5.88 8.62
C GLN A 48 7.59 4.65 7.71
N ALA A 49 8.65 4.20 7.05
CA ALA A 49 8.67 2.98 6.25
C ALA A 49 8.14 1.77 7.03
N MET A 50 8.58 1.62 8.28
CA MET A 50 8.08 0.57 9.17
C MET A 50 6.59 0.77 9.51
N SER A 51 6.17 1.99 9.84
CA SER A 51 4.76 2.29 10.17
C SER A 51 3.82 1.93 9.02
N VAL A 52 4.17 2.35 7.81
CA VAL A 52 3.40 2.09 6.59
C VAL A 52 3.34 0.59 6.30
N THR A 53 4.47 -0.11 6.42
CA THR A 53 4.53 -1.58 6.25
C THR A 53 3.65 -2.30 7.27
N MET A 54 3.79 -1.95 8.55
CA MET A 54 3.05 -2.59 9.64
C MET A 54 1.54 -2.42 9.52
N GLN A 55 1.09 -1.29 8.98
CA GLN A 55 -0.32 -1.05 8.72
C GLN A 55 -0.88 -2.07 7.72
N VAL A 56 -0.15 -2.34 6.63
CA VAL A 56 -0.55 -3.37 5.65
C VAL A 56 -0.47 -4.75 6.26
N VAL A 57 0.67 -5.13 6.86
CA VAL A 57 0.88 -6.46 7.45
C VAL A 57 -0.20 -6.79 8.50
N LYS A 58 -0.61 -5.82 9.31
CA LYS A 58 -1.70 -5.99 10.29
C LYS A 58 -3.03 -6.34 9.62
N SER A 59 -3.37 -5.68 8.51
CA SER A 59 -4.63 -5.90 7.78
C SER A 59 -4.71 -7.27 7.11
N ILE A 60 -3.56 -7.87 6.77
CA ILE A 60 -3.47 -9.13 6.02
C ILE A 60 -3.01 -10.32 6.88
N ASN A 61 -2.98 -10.17 8.21
CA ASN A 61 -2.29 -11.10 9.11
C ASN A 61 -2.79 -12.55 9.01
N GLU A 62 -4.10 -12.74 8.81
CA GLU A 62 -4.72 -14.06 8.60
C GLU A 62 -4.15 -14.74 7.35
N PHE A 63 -4.08 -14.02 6.24
CA PHE A 63 -3.56 -14.52 4.97
C PHE A 63 -2.09 -14.91 5.07
N ILE A 64 -1.25 -13.99 5.56
CA ILE A 64 0.20 -14.23 5.66
C ILE A 64 0.56 -15.34 6.63
N SER A 65 -0.26 -15.56 7.67
CA SER A 65 -0.02 -16.64 8.63
C SER A 65 -0.03 -18.01 7.97
N VAL A 66 -0.81 -18.16 6.90
CA VAL A 66 -0.92 -19.40 6.14
C VAL A 66 0.07 -19.42 4.98
N SER A 67 0.20 -18.30 4.27
CA SER A 67 1.00 -18.27 3.05
C SER A 67 2.51 -18.28 3.28
N PHE A 68 2.99 -17.68 4.37
CA PHE A 68 4.41 -17.71 4.75
C PHE A 68 4.75 -18.80 5.78
N ASP A 69 3.81 -19.67 6.15
CA ASP A 69 4.05 -20.77 7.10
C ASP A 69 5.21 -21.66 6.63
N LEU A 70 5.16 -22.12 5.38
CA LEU A 70 6.16 -23.00 4.80
C LEU A 70 7.56 -22.38 4.75
N GLU A 71 7.68 -21.09 4.45
CA GLU A 71 8.98 -20.40 4.44
C GLU A 71 9.49 -20.12 5.87
N ALA A 72 8.60 -19.92 6.83
CA ALA A 72 8.97 -19.71 8.23
C ALA A 72 9.50 -21.00 8.89
N GLN A 73 9.02 -22.16 8.45
CA GLN A 73 9.42 -23.46 8.99
C GLN A 73 10.94 -23.67 8.95
N GLY A 74 11.50 -24.13 10.07
CA GLY A 74 12.94 -24.35 10.21
C GLY A 74 13.77 -23.06 10.36
N THR A 75 13.15 -21.88 10.42
CA THR A 75 13.84 -20.61 10.63
C THR A 75 13.51 -19.98 11.98
N VAL A 76 14.25 -18.94 12.36
CA VAL A 76 13.95 -18.10 13.53
C VAL A 76 12.94 -16.98 13.23
N LYS A 77 12.46 -16.88 11.98
CA LYS A 77 11.50 -15.87 11.55
C LYS A 77 10.08 -16.45 11.63
N ASN A 78 9.10 -15.59 11.86
CA ASN A 78 7.68 -15.95 11.72
C ASN A 78 7.13 -15.35 10.41
N ALA A 79 5.94 -15.79 10.02
CA ALA A 79 5.23 -15.28 8.84
C ALA A 79 5.13 -13.75 8.80
N HIS A 80 4.84 -13.14 9.95
CA HIS A 80 4.75 -11.68 10.08
C HIS A 80 6.06 -10.96 9.74
N ASN A 81 7.20 -11.47 10.20
CA ASN A 81 8.53 -10.93 9.91
C ASN A 81 8.90 -11.11 8.44
N LEU A 82 8.52 -12.23 7.83
CA LEU A 82 8.73 -12.49 6.39
C LEU A 82 7.96 -11.48 5.55
N ALA A 83 6.64 -11.37 5.77
CA ALA A 83 5.79 -10.41 5.09
C ALA A 83 6.30 -8.97 5.25
N THR A 84 6.66 -8.58 6.48
CA THR A 84 7.25 -7.26 6.77
C THR A 84 8.53 -7.03 5.97
N SER A 85 9.40 -8.04 5.86
CA SER A 85 10.64 -7.95 5.10
C SER A 85 10.38 -7.77 3.60
N TYR A 86 9.50 -8.58 3.00
CA TYR A 86 9.20 -8.51 1.57
C TYR A 86 8.57 -7.15 1.21
N ILE A 87 7.50 -6.76 1.93
CA ILE A 87 6.80 -5.50 1.67
C ILE A 87 7.73 -4.30 1.84
N LYS A 88 8.48 -4.23 2.94
CA LYS A 88 9.36 -3.09 3.20
C LYS A 88 10.47 -2.94 2.15
N LYS A 89 10.97 -4.05 1.60
CA LYS A 89 12.07 -4.05 0.62
C LYS A 89 11.61 -3.79 -0.81
N LYS A 90 10.44 -4.31 -1.19
CA LYS A 90 9.99 -4.34 -2.59
C LYS A 90 8.82 -3.39 -2.89
N ALA A 91 7.97 -3.12 -1.89
CA ALA A 91 6.67 -2.50 -2.10
C ALA A 91 6.54 -1.08 -1.51
N LEU A 92 7.62 -0.46 -1.04
CA LEU A 92 7.57 0.95 -0.63
C LEU A 92 7.91 1.87 -1.81
N LYS A 93 7.16 2.95 -1.94
CA LYS A 93 7.38 4.03 -2.92
C LYS A 93 7.30 5.41 -2.27
N GLY A 94 7.83 6.40 -2.98
CA GLY A 94 7.96 7.78 -2.51
C GLY A 94 9.21 8.00 -1.67
N GLU A 95 9.31 9.19 -1.09
CA GLU A 95 10.40 9.61 -0.22
C GLU A 95 9.84 10.21 1.06
N TYR A 96 10.59 10.14 2.16
CA TYR A 96 10.17 10.74 3.43
C TYR A 96 9.92 12.26 3.25
N PRO A 97 8.81 12.81 3.75
CA PRO A 97 7.81 12.22 4.65
C PRO A 97 6.58 11.63 3.95
N ASN A 98 6.63 11.32 2.66
CA ASN A 98 5.52 10.86 1.82
C ASN A 98 5.73 9.42 1.34
N LEU A 99 6.09 8.51 2.25
CA LEU A 99 6.21 7.08 1.95
C LEU A 99 4.83 6.41 1.90
N SER A 100 4.61 5.59 0.88
CA SER A 100 3.38 4.81 0.68
C SER A 100 3.68 3.40 0.15
N VAL A 101 2.66 2.53 0.12
CA VAL A 101 2.79 1.18 -0.45
C VAL A 101 2.42 1.19 -1.93
N ASP A 102 3.26 0.56 -2.74
CA ASP A 102 2.97 0.13 -4.09
C ASP A 102 2.39 -1.29 -4.05
N TYR A 103 1.06 -1.38 -4.04
CA TYR A 103 0.34 -2.66 -3.93
C TYR A 103 0.70 -3.63 -5.07
N SER A 104 0.99 -3.12 -6.27
CA SER A 104 1.43 -3.96 -7.39
C SER A 104 2.72 -4.77 -7.14
N LYS A 105 3.53 -4.35 -6.16
CA LYS A 105 4.80 -4.99 -5.78
C LYS A 105 4.74 -5.73 -4.45
N VAL A 106 3.57 -5.80 -3.82
CA VAL A 106 3.38 -6.54 -2.57
C VAL A 106 3.44 -8.04 -2.86
N GLU A 107 4.33 -8.72 -2.15
CA GLU A 107 4.49 -10.17 -2.19
C GLU A 107 3.96 -10.77 -0.89
N LEU A 108 2.99 -11.67 -1.02
CA LEU A 108 2.22 -12.26 0.07
C LEU A 108 2.53 -13.73 0.28
N SER A 109 3.15 -14.39 -0.69
CA SER A 109 3.60 -15.77 -0.61
C SER A 109 4.83 -15.94 -1.49
N HIS A 110 5.71 -16.84 -1.07
CA HIS A 110 6.91 -17.21 -1.82
C HIS A 110 7.06 -18.73 -1.79
N GLY A 111 7.21 -19.37 -2.95
CA GLY A 111 7.24 -20.82 -3.02
C GLY A 111 7.55 -21.41 -4.39
N THR A 112 7.34 -22.71 -4.52
CA THR A 112 7.80 -23.50 -5.68
C THR A 112 6.69 -23.97 -6.61
N LEU A 113 5.41 -23.84 -6.20
CA LEU A 113 4.31 -24.17 -7.10
C LEU A 113 4.22 -23.15 -8.23
N GLN A 114 3.78 -23.62 -9.40
CA GLN A 114 3.42 -22.74 -10.51
C GLN A 114 2.37 -21.73 -10.04
N GLY A 115 2.62 -20.44 -10.27
CA GLY A 115 1.70 -19.35 -9.97
C GLY A 115 0.49 -19.30 -10.89
N ALA A 116 -0.41 -18.35 -10.64
CA ALA A 116 -1.59 -18.12 -11.47
C ALA A 116 -1.27 -17.32 -12.74
N THR A 117 -1.85 -17.73 -13.86
CA THR A 117 -1.74 -17.07 -15.17
C THR A 117 -3.13 -16.79 -15.76
N ASP A 118 -3.19 -16.00 -16.83
CA ASP A 118 -4.43 -15.56 -17.52
C ASP A 118 -5.50 -15.04 -16.56
N LEU A 119 -5.07 -14.12 -15.71
CA LEU A 119 -5.87 -13.57 -14.63
C LEU A 119 -6.90 -12.57 -15.14
N LYS A 120 -8.13 -12.67 -14.63
CA LYS A 120 -9.15 -11.62 -14.78
C LYS A 120 -9.84 -11.32 -13.45
N LEU A 121 -10.15 -10.05 -13.27
CA LEU A 121 -10.76 -9.49 -12.07
C LEU A 121 -11.93 -8.60 -12.50
N GLU A 122 -13.14 -8.94 -12.06
CA GLU A 122 -14.36 -8.23 -12.45
C GLU A 122 -15.18 -7.89 -11.20
N LYS A 123 -15.61 -6.63 -11.09
CA LYS A 123 -16.52 -6.18 -10.04
C LYS A 123 -17.95 -6.53 -10.43
N THR A 124 -18.71 -7.14 -9.51
CA THR A 124 -20.15 -7.38 -9.64
C THR A 124 -20.93 -6.49 -8.68
N GLU A 125 -22.26 -6.61 -8.66
CA GLU A 125 -23.12 -5.84 -7.74
C GLU A 125 -22.91 -6.20 -6.26
N THR A 126 -22.53 -7.43 -5.96
CA THR A 126 -22.44 -7.97 -4.59
C THR A 126 -21.04 -8.43 -4.20
N GLY A 127 -20.07 -8.39 -5.11
CA GLY A 127 -18.73 -8.90 -4.83
C GLY A 127 -17.76 -8.75 -6.00
N VAL A 128 -16.77 -9.63 -5.99
CA VAL A 128 -15.69 -9.66 -6.97
C VAL A 128 -15.58 -11.05 -7.57
N GLN A 129 -15.61 -11.14 -8.89
CA GLN A 129 -15.36 -12.35 -9.65
C GLN A 129 -13.89 -12.40 -10.05
N VAL A 130 -13.24 -13.52 -9.74
CA VAL A 130 -11.84 -13.78 -10.11
C VAL A 130 -11.81 -15.01 -11.03
N SER A 131 -11.00 -14.97 -12.08
CA SER A 131 -10.73 -16.13 -12.93
C SER A 131 -9.24 -16.26 -13.29
N TRP A 132 -8.81 -17.49 -13.56
CA TRP A 132 -7.42 -17.86 -13.80
C TRP A 132 -7.31 -19.09 -14.71
N ASN A 133 -6.12 -19.33 -15.26
CA ASN A 133 -5.79 -20.54 -15.99
C ASN A 133 -5.65 -21.75 -15.03
N THR A 134 -6.31 -22.87 -15.37
CA THR A 134 -6.36 -24.09 -14.56
C THR A 134 -5.11 -24.99 -14.68
N GLU A 135 -4.11 -24.59 -15.47
CA GLU A 135 -2.82 -25.27 -15.57
C GLU A 135 -2.14 -25.46 -14.20
N GLY A 136 -1.50 -26.61 -14.05
CA GLY A 136 -0.88 -27.05 -12.81
C GLY A 136 -1.65 -28.22 -12.18
N ARG A 137 -1.54 -28.35 -10.87
CA ARG A 137 -2.16 -29.45 -10.13
C ARG A 137 -3.62 -29.10 -9.80
N TYR A 138 -4.54 -29.98 -10.20
CA TYR A 138 -5.98 -29.71 -10.23
C TYR A 138 -6.61 -29.52 -8.84
N ASP A 139 -6.08 -30.18 -7.81
CA ASP A 139 -6.58 -30.16 -6.43
C ASP A 139 -5.94 -29.06 -5.57
N ASP A 140 -5.04 -28.24 -6.13
CA ASP A 140 -4.49 -27.11 -5.39
C ASP A 140 -5.60 -26.16 -4.90
N ILE A 141 -5.44 -25.69 -3.68
CA ILE A 141 -6.34 -24.77 -2.99
C ILE A 141 -6.00 -23.34 -3.44
N VAL A 142 -7.03 -22.62 -3.87
CA VAL A 142 -6.91 -21.22 -4.26
C VAL A 142 -7.06 -20.33 -3.03
N MET A 143 -6.06 -19.49 -2.80
CA MET A 143 -6.04 -18.47 -1.77
C MET A 143 -6.19 -17.09 -2.43
N ILE A 144 -7.16 -16.29 -1.98
CA ILE A 144 -7.40 -14.93 -2.50
C ILE A 144 -7.38 -13.93 -1.35
N LEU A 145 -6.77 -12.77 -1.61
CA LEU A 145 -6.78 -11.63 -0.70
C LEU A 145 -7.29 -10.39 -1.44
N LEU A 146 -8.29 -9.73 -0.87
CA LEU A 146 -8.76 -8.41 -1.30
C LEU A 146 -8.38 -7.39 -0.23
N CYS A 147 -7.39 -6.56 -0.52
CA CYS A 147 -6.96 -5.47 0.36
C CYS A 147 -7.81 -4.23 0.12
N HIS A 148 -8.23 -3.56 1.20
CA HIS A 148 -9.00 -2.31 1.18
C HIS A 148 -8.14 -1.20 1.81
N PRO A 149 -7.33 -0.46 1.01
CA PRO A 149 -6.32 0.47 1.53
C PRO A 149 -6.91 1.58 2.40
N LEU A 150 -8.09 2.12 2.03
CA LEU A 150 -8.75 3.21 2.76
C LEU A 150 -9.29 2.74 4.11
N LYS A 151 -9.98 1.58 4.15
CA LYS A 151 -10.43 0.95 5.40
C LYS A 151 -9.34 0.33 6.25
N ARG A 152 -8.13 0.16 5.71
CA ARG A 152 -6.99 -0.49 6.41
C ARG A 152 -7.34 -1.92 6.85
N SER A 153 -8.14 -2.61 6.06
CA SER A 153 -8.61 -3.98 6.28
C SER A 153 -8.38 -4.83 5.03
N ALA A 154 -8.54 -6.13 5.15
CA ALA A 154 -8.52 -7.05 4.03
C ALA A 154 -9.56 -8.16 4.20
N THR A 155 -10.12 -8.63 3.08
CA THR A 155 -10.98 -9.81 3.02
C THR A 155 -10.12 -10.97 2.52
N SER A 156 -9.88 -11.95 3.38
CA SER A 156 -9.07 -13.12 3.05
C SER A 156 -9.95 -14.35 2.82
N ARG A 157 -9.62 -15.16 1.80
CA ARG A 157 -10.22 -16.47 1.54
C ARG A 157 -9.09 -17.48 1.35
N ILE A 158 -8.75 -18.19 2.42
CA ILE A 158 -7.66 -19.19 2.43
C ILE A 158 -8.02 -20.47 1.66
N ASN A 159 -9.31 -20.78 1.56
CA ASN A 159 -9.83 -21.91 0.80
C ASN A 159 -10.98 -21.42 -0.08
N ALA A 160 -10.65 -20.59 -1.07
CA ALA A 160 -11.64 -19.93 -1.91
C ALA A 160 -12.30 -20.91 -2.89
N SER A 161 -11.50 -21.78 -3.49
CA SER A 161 -11.94 -22.82 -4.44
C SER A 161 -10.78 -23.79 -4.71
N ARG A 162 -11.02 -24.76 -5.59
CA ARG A 162 -9.95 -25.57 -6.22
C ARG A 162 -9.44 -24.89 -7.48
N ARG A 163 -8.18 -25.14 -7.82
CA ARG A 163 -7.53 -24.59 -9.01
C ARG A 163 -8.27 -24.93 -10.30
N ASP A 164 -8.80 -26.15 -10.42
CA ASP A 164 -9.54 -26.61 -11.60
C ASP A 164 -10.93 -25.99 -11.79
N ALA A 165 -11.46 -25.28 -10.78
CA ALA A 165 -12.68 -24.50 -10.95
C ALA A 165 -12.49 -23.32 -11.93
N GLY A 166 -11.26 -22.81 -12.06
CA GLY A 166 -10.89 -21.71 -12.96
C GLY A 166 -11.51 -20.35 -12.63
N THR A 167 -12.45 -20.30 -11.69
CA THR A 167 -13.16 -19.10 -11.26
C THR A 167 -13.56 -19.19 -9.78
N CYS A 168 -13.65 -18.05 -9.11
CA CYS A 168 -14.21 -17.94 -7.77
C CYS A 168 -14.90 -16.58 -7.61
N PHE A 169 -16.08 -16.62 -6.98
CA PHE A 169 -16.79 -15.43 -6.57
C PHE A 169 -16.52 -15.15 -5.09
N ILE A 170 -16.14 -13.90 -4.78
CA ILE A 170 -15.97 -13.44 -3.40
C ILE A 170 -17.03 -12.39 -3.12
N GLU A 171 -18.00 -12.78 -2.30
CA GLU A 171 -19.03 -11.88 -1.79
C GLU A 171 -18.42 -10.87 -0.80
N LEU A 172 -18.82 -9.61 -0.95
CA LEU A 172 -18.45 -8.51 -0.07
C LEU A 172 -19.70 -8.01 0.66
N GLU A 173 -20.05 -8.69 1.74
CA GLU A 173 -21.30 -8.51 2.51
C GLU A 173 -21.45 -7.12 3.15
N HIS A 174 -20.37 -6.36 3.27
CA HIS A 174 -20.35 -5.09 4.00
C HIS A 174 -20.53 -3.89 3.07
N HIS A 175 -21.53 -3.05 3.37
CA HIS A 175 -21.77 -1.79 2.66
C HIS A 175 -20.50 -0.93 2.54
N GLY A 176 -20.26 -0.43 1.33
CA GLY A 176 -19.14 0.45 0.99
C GLY A 176 -17.78 -0.24 0.86
N TYR A 177 -17.66 -1.57 0.91
CA TYR A 177 -16.41 -2.25 0.51
C TYR A 177 -16.26 -2.34 -1.00
N LEU A 178 -17.36 -2.50 -1.72
CA LEU A 178 -17.37 -2.57 -3.18
C LEU A 178 -17.00 -1.26 -3.86
N ASP A 179 -17.22 -0.12 -3.20
CA ASP A 179 -17.00 1.21 -3.77
C ASP A 179 -15.62 1.78 -3.45
N GLU A 180 -14.88 1.11 -2.58
CA GLU A 180 -13.51 1.49 -2.25
C GLU A 180 -12.50 0.92 -3.25
N PRO A 181 -11.31 1.53 -3.36
CA PRO A 181 -10.15 0.90 -3.97
C PRO A 181 -9.93 -0.52 -3.42
N ILE A 182 -9.94 -1.52 -4.31
CA ILE A 182 -9.67 -2.92 -3.95
C ILE A 182 -8.40 -3.38 -4.66
N GLU A 183 -7.43 -3.85 -3.89
CA GLU A 183 -6.18 -4.41 -4.39
C GLU A 183 -6.23 -5.93 -4.22
N ALA A 184 -6.27 -6.69 -5.32
CA ALA A 184 -6.53 -8.12 -5.28
C ALA A 184 -5.28 -8.96 -5.57
N TYR A 185 -5.14 -10.08 -4.85
CA TYR A 185 -4.02 -11.03 -4.99
C TYR A 185 -4.51 -12.46 -4.96
N ILE A 186 -3.78 -13.34 -5.64
CA ILE A 186 -4.03 -14.78 -5.70
C ILE A 186 -2.74 -15.56 -5.47
N CYS A 187 -2.83 -16.68 -4.76
CA CYS A 187 -1.80 -17.71 -4.76
C CYS A 187 -2.43 -19.10 -4.63
N PHE A 188 -1.66 -20.15 -4.92
CA PHE A 188 -2.11 -21.53 -4.80
C PHE A 188 -1.33 -22.27 -3.73
N ARG A 189 -2.02 -23.11 -2.97
CA ARG A 189 -1.43 -24.01 -1.98
C ARG A 189 -1.76 -25.45 -2.34
N ALA A 190 -0.79 -26.34 -2.31
CA ALA A 190 -1.04 -27.76 -2.55
C ALA A 190 -2.08 -28.31 -1.56
N ALA A 191 -2.92 -29.25 -2.00
CA ALA A 191 -3.94 -29.87 -1.16
C ALA A 191 -3.38 -30.56 0.10
N ASP A 192 -2.14 -31.07 0.01
CA ASP A 192 -1.42 -31.67 1.14
C ASP A 192 -0.77 -30.63 2.08
N GLY A 193 -0.86 -29.34 1.73
CA GLY A 193 -0.35 -28.21 2.48
C GLY A 193 1.17 -28.02 2.42
N LYS A 194 1.91 -28.81 1.63
CA LYS A 194 3.38 -28.88 1.64
C LYS A 194 4.09 -27.95 0.66
N ALA A 195 3.35 -27.36 -0.27
CA ALA A 195 3.89 -26.43 -1.25
C ALA A 195 2.92 -25.26 -1.46
N ILE A 196 3.48 -24.10 -1.83
CA ILE A 196 2.73 -22.89 -2.15
C ILE A 196 3.36 -22.24 -3.38
N SER A 197 2.59 -21.44 -4.13
CA SER A 197 3.10 -20.62 -5.23
C SER A 197 3.53 -19.25 -4.74
N ASP A 198 4.29 -18.54 -5.56
CA ASP A 198 4.42 -17.09 -5.41
C ASP A 198 3.05 -16.42 -5.57
N SER A 199 2.85 -15.32 -4.87
CA SER A 199 1.62 -14.53 -4.97
C SER A 199 1.64 -13.68 -6.22
N VAL A 200 0.50 -13.60 -6.91
CA VAL A 200 0.33 -12.78 -8.11
C VAL A 200 -0.70 -11.69 -7.83
N TYR A 201 -0.37 -10.46 -8.22
CA TYR A 201 -1.25 -9.31 -8.16
C TYR A 201 -2.25 -9.37 -9.33
N LEU A 202 -3.55 -9.39 -9.00
CA LEU A 202 -4.65 -9.48 -9.97
C LEU A 202 -4.97 -8.11 -10.60
N GLY A 203 -4.65 -7.03 -9.90
CA GLY A 203 -5.00 -5.67 -10.30
C GLY A 203 -5.77 -4.92 -9.23
N ASN A 204 -6.22 -3.74 -9.63
CA ASN A 204 -6.95 -2.80 -8.81
C ASN A 204 -8.38 -2.63 -9.37
N LEU A 205 -9.37 -2.60 -8.47
CA LEU A 205 -10.73 -2.14 -8.76
C LEU A 205 -10.98 -0.78 -8.12
N ASN A 206 -11.76 0.06 -8.78
CA ASN A 206 -12.15 1.43 -8.35
C ASN A 206 -11.00 2.45 -8.23
N GLY A 207 -9.81 2.16 -8.78
CA GLY A 207 -8.69 3.10 -8.87
C GLY A 207 -7.78 3.11 -7.64
N VAL A 208 -6.71 3.89 -7.70
CA VAL A 208 -5.72 4.00 -6.62
C VAL A 208 -6.31 4.75 -5.43
N ALA A 209 -6.08 4.24 -4.23
CA ALA A 209 -6.45 4.95 -3.00
C ALA A 209 -5.67 6.27 -2.87
N GLU A 210 -6.39 7.38 -3.00
CA GLU A 210 -5.86 8.72 -2.75
C GLU A 210 -5.96 9.04 -1.26
N THR A 211 -4.91 9.64 -0.70
CA THR A 211 -4.95 10.07 0.71
C THR A 211 -5.92 11.22 0.90
N GLU A 212 -6.46 11.39 2.12
CA GLU A 212 -7.35 12.53 2.46
C GLU A 212 -6.72 13.88 2.10
N GLU A 213 -5.40 14.00 2.23
CA GLU A 213 -4.64 15.19 1.83
C GLU A 213 -4.65 15.40 0.32
N GLN A 214 -4.46 14.34 -0.47
CA GLN A 214 -4.55 14.39 -1.94
C GLN A 214 -5.97 14.73 -2.40
N ILE A 215 -6.98 14.15 -1.76
CA ILE A 215 -8.40 14.46 -2.00
C ILE A 215 -8.66 15.93 -1.68
N SER A 216 -8.18 16.44 -0.54
CA SER A 216 -8.32 17.85 -0.16
C SER A 216 -7.60 18.79 -1.12
N GLN A 217 -6.38 18.43 -1.56
CA GLN A 217 -5.61 19.20 -2.54
C GLN A 217 -6.30 19.23 -3.90
N LYS A 218 -6.79 18.09 -4.39
CA LYS A 218 -7.59 18.01 -5.61
C LYS A 218 -8.87 18.83 -5.53
N LYS A 219 -9.61 18.74 -4.42
CA LYS A 219 -10.83 19.52 -4.22
C LYS A 219 -10.55 21.02 -4.24
N LYS A 220 -9.49 21.47 -3.55
CA LYS A 220 -9.03 22.88 -3.61
C LYS A 220 -8.65 23.29 -5.02
N TYR A 221 -7.95 22.42 -5.76
CA TYR A 221 -7.60 22.67 -7.16
C TYR A 221 -8.85 22.81 -8.04
N GLU A 222 -9.82 21.91 -7.90
CA GLU A 222 -11.09 21.93 -8.63
C GLU A 222 -11.92 23.18 -8.34
N GLU A 223 -12.03 23.59 -7.07
CA GLU A 223 -12.74 24.82 -6.69
C GLU A 223 -12.11 26.06 -7.33
N VAL A 224 -10.77 26.16 -7.31
CA VAL A 224 -10.04 27.26 -7.96
C VAL A 224 -10.20 27.20 -9.49
N LYS A 225 -10.20 25.99 -10.07
CA LYS A 225 -10.35 25.78 -11.51
C LYS A 225 -11.75 26.17 -11.99
N GLN A 226 -12.81 25.78 -11.27
CA GLN A 226 -14.17 26.20 -11.59
C GLN A 226 -14.31 27.72 -11.57
N ARG A 227 -13.74 28.39 -10.55
CA ARG A 227 -13.74 29.86 -10.50
C ARG A 227 -12.94 30.46 -11.67
N PHE A 228 -11.79 29.89 -12.00
CA PHE A 228 -10.98 30.33 -13.12
C PHE A 228 -11.71 30.19 -14.45
N ASP A 229 -12.38 29.07 -14.70
CA ASP A 229 -13.08 28.81 -15.97
C ASP A 229 -14.20 29.84 -16.22
N VAL A 230 -14.94 30.23 -15.16
CA VAL A 230 -15.94 31.30 -15.22
C VAL A 230 -15.29 32.66 -15.52
N VAL A 231 -14.26 33.04 -14.75
CA VAL A 231 -13.58 34.34 -14.92
C VAL A 231 -12.86 34.43 -16.27
N ALA A 232 -12.28 33.33 -16.74
CA ALA A 232 -11.60 33.25 -18.03
C ALA A 232 -12.60 33.38 -19.19
N ALA A 233 -13.78 32.76 -19.11
CA ALA A 233 -14.83 32.92 -20.10
C ALA A 233 -15.26 34.39 -20.22
N ASP A 234 -15.49 35.07 -19.10
CA ASP A 234 -15.86 36.48 -19.07
C ASP A 234 -14.74 37.39 -19.62
N TYR A 235 -13.49 37.14 -19.23
CA TYR A 235 -12.33 37.90 -19.72
C TYR A 235 -12.13 37.75 -21.23
N LEU A 236 -12.19 36.51 -21.75
CA LEU A 236 -12.05 36.25 -23.17
C LEU A 236 -13.21 36.83 -23.98
N LEU A 237 -14.44 36.80 -23.44
CA LEU A 237 -15.60 37.41 -24.07
C LEU A 237 -15.45 38.94 -24.17
N GLN A 238 -15.01 39.60 -23.09
CA GLN A 238 -14.79 41.05 -23.09
C GLN A 238 -13.64 41.46 -24.01
N MET A 239 -12.54 40.70 -24.03
CA MET A 239 -11.45 40.89 -24.98
C MET A 239 -11.93 40.74 -26.43
N LYS A 240 -12.72 39.69 -26.73
CA LYS A 240 -13.25 39.45 -28.07
C LYS A 240 -14.19 40.57 -28.53
N ASN A 241 -15.07 41.04 -27.65
CA ASN A 241 -16.01 42.13 -27.93
C ASN A 241 -15.29 43.47 -28.18
N ASN A 242 -14.09 43.64 -27.65
CA ASN A 242 -13.28 44.85 -27.84
C ASN A 242 -12.12 44.65 -28.84
N TRP A 243 -12.27 43.72 -29.80
CA TRP A 243 -11.27 43.40 -30.83
C TRP A 243 -9.85 43.10 -30.30
N GLY A 244 -9.75 42.52 -29.11
CA GLY A 244 -8.49 42.18 -28.46
C GLY A 244 -7.83 43.34 -27.71
N ASN A 245 -8.47 44.51 -27.65
CA ASN A 245 -7.98 45.63 -26.85
C ASN A 245 -8.51 45.54 -25.41
N PRO A 246 -7.71 45.89 -24.39
CA PRO A 246 -8.20 46.03 -23.02
C PRO A 246 -9.28 47.10 -22.92
N VAL A 247 -10.37 46.82 -22.20
CA VAL A 247 -11.42 47.81 -21.93
C VAL A 247 -10.92 48.71 -20.80
N ASP A 248 -10.86 50.04 -21.01
CA ASP A 248 -10.45 50.98 -19.97
C ASP A 248 -11.57 51.24 -18.95
N SER A 249 -11.85 50.22 -18.13
CA SER A 249 -12.80 50.31 -17.02
C SER A 249 -12.22 49.69 -15.75
N LYS A 250 -12.62 50.21 -14.59
CA LYS A 250 -12.24 49.64 -13.30
C LYS A 250 -12.70 48.18 -13.16
N ALA A 251 -13.88 47.85 -13.70
CA ALA A 251 -14.41 46.50 -13.69
C ALA A 251 -13.53 45.53 -14.49
N PHE A 252 -13.11 45.92 -15.69
CA PHE A 252 -12.20 45.13 -16.52
C PHE A 252 -10.85 44.91 -15.86
N ARG A 253 -10.25 45.95 -15.25
CA ARG A 253 -8.96 45.82 -14.53
C ARG A 253 -9.05 44.86 -13.33
N THR A 254 -10.16 44.86 -12.61
CA THR A 254 -10.40 43.91 -11.51
C THR A 254 -10.51 42.49 -12.04
N LEU A 255 -11.28 42.29 -13.12
CA LEU A 255 -11.48 40.99 -13.76
C LEU A 255 -10.16 40.43 -14.34
N GLU A 256 -9.37 41.26 -15.01
CA GLU A 256 -8.04 40.90 -15.50
C GLU A 256 -7.10 40.51 -14.36
N LYS A 257 -7.10 41.28 -13.25
CA LYS A 257 -6.31 40.95 -12.08
C LYS A 257 -6.74 39.62 -11.45
N GLU A 258 -8.04 39.37 -11.36
CA GLU A 258 -8.59 38.11 -10.86
C GLU A 258 -8.18 36.93 -11.76
N TYR A 259 -8.29 37.09 -13.09
CA TYR A 259 -7.83 36.12 -14.07
C TYR A 259 -6.35 35.76 -13.87
N GLN A 260 -5.47 36.76 -13.79
CA GLN A 260 -4.01 36.53 -13.63
C GLN A 260 -3.68 35.86 -12.29
N VAL A 261 -4.36 36.26 -11.20
CA VAL A 261 -4.16 35.65 -9.88
C VAL A 261 -4.61 34.20 -9.87
N LEU A 262 -5.77 33.89 -10.44
CA LEU A 262 -6.28 32.51 -10.50
C LEU A 262 -5.42 31.64 -11.42
N LYS A 263 -4.95 32.18 -12.54
CA LYS A 263 -4.00 31.50 -13.43
C LYS A 263 -2.71 31.13 -12.70
N SER A 264 -2.08 32.09 -12.03
CA SER A 264 -0.86 31.84 -11.23
C SER A 264 -1.11 30.84 -10.09
N LYS A 265 -2.27 30.91 -9.42
CA LYS A 265 -2.65 29.92 -8.39
C LYS A 265 -2.75 28.52 -8.97
N LEU A 266 -3.36 28.33 -10.14
CA LEU A 266 -3.48 27.01 -10.78
C LEU A 266 -2.14 26.45 -11.26
N GLU A 267 -1.15 27.30 -11.57
CA GLU A 267 0.21 26.87 -11.93
C GLU A 267 0.98 26.31 -10.74
N HIS A 268 0.71 26.81 -9.52
CA HIS A 268 1.44 26.43 -8.31
C HIS A 268 0.65 25.58 -7.30
N LEU A 269 -0.67 25.40 -7.48
CA LEU A 269 -1.46 24.56 -6.58
C LEU A 269 -1.13 23.07 -6.80
N PRO A 270 -0.88 22.30 -5.72
CA PRO A 270 -0.86 20.84 -5.80
C PRO A 270 -2.27 20.29 -6.07
N GLY A 271 -2.36 19.09 -6.64
CA GLY A 271 -3.66 18.43 -6.94
C GLY A 271 -4.15 18.58 -8.38
N LYS A 272 -3.30 19.06 -9.30
CA LYS A 272 -3.59 19.02 -10.73
C LYS A 272 -3.80 17.56 -11.19
N PRO A 273 -4.89 17.22 -11.89
CA PRO A 273 -5.06 15.89 -12.47
C PRO A 273 -3.93 15.63 -13.48
N GLY A 274 -3.24 14.50 -13.29
CA GLY A 274 -2.20 13.99 -14.19
C GLY A 274 -2.79 13.29 -15.40
#